data_AF-A0A941XZ48-F1
#
_entry.id   AF-A0A941XZ48-F1
#
_cell.length_a   1.000
_cell.length_b   1.000
_cell.length_c   1.000
_cell.angle_alpha   90.00
_cell.angle_beta   90.00
_cell.angle_gamma   90.00
#
_symmetry.space_group_name_H-M   'P 1'
#
loop_
_entity.id
_entity.type
_entity.pdbx_description
1 polymer ?
#
loop_
_entity_poly.entity_id
_entity_poly.type
_entity_poly.pdbx_seq_one_letter_code
_entity_poly.pdbx_strand_id
1 'polypeptide(L)' 'MGRAGEIAHQISWYWATLMGDNHYRRYIEHRGGCYPDEPVLSQRDYWRTRHDAIDSSPSPRCC' A
#
# COMPACT_ATOMS: atom_id res chain seq x y z
N MET A 1 19.11 -6.47 -19.14
CA MET A 1 18.17 -6.65 -18.00
C MET A 1 18.39 -8.04 -17.46
N GLY A 2 19.22 -8.18 -16.42
CA GLY A 2 19.71 -9.48 -15.95
C GLY A 2 18.66 -10.25 -15.16
N ARG A 3 18.75 -11.59 -15.17
CA ARG A 3 17.89 -12.53 -14.42
C ARG A 3 17.66 -12.13 -12.95
N ALA A 4 18.62 -11.44 -12.33
CA ALA A 4 18.49 -10.91 -10.98
C ALA A 4 17.37 -9.86 -10.83
N GLY A 5 17.18 -8.99 -11.83
CA GLY A 5 16.11 -7.98 -11.82
C GLY A 5 14.71 -8.58 -11.95
N GLU A 6 14.60 -9.64 -12.76
CA GLU A 6 13.33 -10.35 -12.95
C GLU A 6 12.93 -11.14 -11.69
N ILE A 7 13.89 -11.80 -11.03
CA ILE A 7 13.65 -12.50 -9.76
C ILE A 7 13.27 -11.51 -8.65
N ALA A 8 13.95 -10.37 -8.55
CA ALA A 8 13.60 -9.33 -7.58
C ALA A 8 12.18 -8.80 -7.79
N HIS A 9 11.77 -8.60 -9.04
CA HIS A 9 10.41 -8.17 -9.38
C HIS A 9 9.35 -9.22 -9.00
N GLN A 10 9.62 -10.50 -9.26
CA GLN A 10 8.73 -11.61 -8.88
C GLN A 10 8.57 -11.74 -7.37
N ILE A 11 9.68 -11.64 -6.62
CA ILE A 11 9.66 -11.66 -5.15
C ILE A 11 8.86 -10.44 -4.63
N SER A 12 9.12 -9.24 -5.16
CA SER A 12 8.38 -8.03 -4.78
C SER A 12 6.88 -8.16 -5.07
N TRP A 13 6.50 -8.72 -6.22
CA TRP A 13 5.10 -8.95 -6.58
C TRP A 13 4.44 -9.98 -5.66
N TYR A 14 5.13 -11.08 -5.36
CA TYR A 14 4.64 -12.14 -4.48
C TYR A 14 4.42 -11.61 -3.06
N TRP A 15 5.40 -10.91 -2.50
CA TRP A 15 5.27 -10.27 -1.19
C TRP A 15 4.17 -9.21 -1.17
N ALA A 16 4.05 -8.38 -2.21
CA ALA A 16 2.98 -7.39 -2.31
C ALA A 16 1.58 -8.01 -2.41
N THR A 17 1.47 -9.20 -2.99
CA THR A 17 0.22 -9.95 -3.10
C THR A 17 -0.10 -10.66 -1.78
N LEU A 18 0.90 -11.28 -1.15
CA LEU A 18 0.77 -12.09 0.07
C LEU A 18 0.49 -11.23 1.31
N MET A 19 1.21 -10.11 1.47
CA MET A 19 1.04 -9.19 2.61
C MET A 19 -0.12 -8.20 2.40
N GLY A 20 -0.72 -8.17 1.21
CA GLY A 20 -1.67 -7.10 0.85
C GLY A 20 -0.99 -5.74 0.64
N ASP A 21 0.34 -5.71 0.44
CA ASP A 21 1.14 -4.49 0.26
C ASP A 21 0.77 -3.72 -1.04
N ASN A 22 0.03 -4.36 -1.95
CA ASN A 22 -0.58 -3.72 -3.12
C ASN A 22 -1.57 -2.59 -2.76
N HIS A 23 -1.84 -2.40 -1.46
CA HIS A 23 -2.69 -1.33 -0.96
C HIS A 23 -2.15 0.07 -1.28
N TYR A 24 -0.83 0.26 -1.31
CA TYR A 24 -0.25 1.55 -1.66
C TYR A 24 -0.43 1.89 -3.14
N ARG A 25 -0.26 0.90 -4.04
CA ARG A 25 -0.53 1.08 -5.48
C ARG A 25 -2.00 1.43 -5.72
N ARG A 26 -2.92 0.70 -5.08
CA ARG A 26 -4.36 1.01 -5.11
C ARG A 26 -4.67 2.40 -4.57
N TYR A 27 -3.97 2.83 -3.51
CA TYR A 27 -4.11 4.19 -2.97
C TYR A 27 -3.70 5.24 -3.99
N ILE A 28 -2.57 5.06 -4.69
CA ILE A 28 -2.12 5.98 -5.75
C ILE A 28 -3.10 5.98 -6.93
N GLU A 29 -3.55 4.81 -7.40
CA GLU A 29 -4.53 4.69 -8.48
C GLU A 29 -5.85 5.39 -8.13
N HIS A 30 -6.33 5.21 -6.89
CA HIS A 30 -7.53 5.86 -6.39
C HIS A 30 -7.34 7.38 -6.24
N ARG A 31 -6.19 7.82 -5.71
CA ARG A 31 -5.90 9.23 -5.50
C ARG A 31 -5.66 9.98 -6.81
N GLY A 32 -4.98 9.35 -7.77
CA GLY A 32 -4.80 9.89 -9.11
C GLY A 32 -6.10 10.08 -9.89
N GLY A 33 -7.15 9.31 -9.56
CA GLY A 33 -8.48 9.49 -10.13
C GLY A 33 -9.34 10.56 -9.43
N CYS A 34 -9.24 10.70 -8.11
CA CYS A 34 -10.08 11.61 -7.33
C CYS A 34 -9.47 13.01 -7.14
N TYR A 35 -8.14 13.13 -7.00
CA TYR A 35 -7.47 14.37 -6.62
C TYR A 35 -6.06 14.47 -7.26
N PRO A 36 -5.96 14.90 -8.53
CA PRO A 36 -4.70 14.90 -9.27
C PRO A 36 -3.67 15.93 -8.78
N ASP A 37 -4.10 17.02 -8.13
CA ASP A 37 -3.22 18.11 -7.68
C ASP A 37 -2.74 18.00 -6.22
N GLU A 38 -3.21 16.99 -5.48
CA GLU A 38 -2.83 16.84 -4.07
C GLU A 38 -1.60 15.93 -3.93
N PRO A 39 -0.60 16.30 -3.11
CA PRO A 39 0.56 15.46 -2.87
C PRO A 39 0.13 14.10 -2.30
N VAL A 40 0.46 13.04 -3.03
CA VAL A 40 0.29 11.67 -2.55
C VAL A 40 1.18 11.42 -1.34
N LEU A 41 0.66 10.69 -0.36
CA LEU A 41 1.47 10.26 0.78
C LEU A 41 2.63 9.38 0.30
N SER A 42 3.79 9.52 0.95
CA SER A 42 4.89 8.57 0.75
C SER A 42 4.47 7.18 1.22
N GLN A 43 5.06 6.11 0.68
CA GLN A 43 4.73 4.74 1.06
C GLN A 43 4.86 4.53 2.58
N ARG A 44 5.89 5.11 3.19
CA ARG A 44 6.13 5.03 4.64
C ARG A 44 5.03 5.72 5.44
N ASP A 45 4.66 6.94 5.05
CA ASP A 45 3.60 7.69 5.74
C ASP A 45 2.24 7.04 5.57
N TYR A 46 1.97 6.49 4.39
CA TYR A 46 0.76 5.71 4.12
C TYR A 46 0.61 4.53 5.09
N TRP A 47 1.67 3.73 5.25
CA TRP A 47 1.64 2.60 6.18
C TRP A 47 1.51 3.07 7.63
N ARG A 48 2.23 4.13 8.03
CA ARG A 48 2.12 4.72 9.36
C ARG A 48 0.68 5.15 9.68
N THR A 49 0.07 5.98 8.83
CA THR A 49 -1.31 6.43 9.00
C THR A 49 -2.30 5.27 9.02
N ARG A 50 -2.08 4.23 8.22
CA ARG A 50 -2.94 3.05 8.22
C ARG A 50 -2.85 2.27 9.54
N HIS A 51 -1.63 2.08 10.05
CA HIS A 51 -1.44 1.43 11.35
C HIS A 51 -2.07 2.26 12.48
N ASP A 52 -1.87 3.59 12.47
CA ASP A 52 -2.47 4.50 13.44
C ASP A 52 -4.01 4.47 13.38
N ALA A 53 -4.60 4.34 12.18
CA ALA A 53 -6.04 4.23 12.00
C ALA A 53 -6.61 2.90 12.52
N ILE A 54 -5.88 1.79 12.38
CA ILE A 54 -6.27 0.47 12.94
C ILE A 54 -6.22 0.52 14.47
N ASP A 55 -5.20 1.17 15.02
CA ASP A 55 -5.01 1.32 16.46
C ASP A 55 -6.05 2.28 17.09
N SER A 56 -6.30 3.41 16.44
CA SER A 56 -7.21 4.46 16.93
C SER A 56 -8.69 4.16 16.70
N SER A 57 -9.01 3.26 15.76
CA SER A 57 -10.38 2.88 15.42
C SER A 57 -10.47 1.37 15.24
N PRO A 58 -10.32 0.59 16.33
CA PRO A 58 -10.55 -0.84 16.26
C PRO A 58 -11.98 -1.04 15.78
N SER A 59 -12.13 -1.58 14.57
CA SER A 59 -13.41 -1.96 13.97
C SER A 59 -14.31 -2.55 15.06
N PRO A 60 -15.58 -2.11 15.20
CA PRO A 60 -16.48 -2.68 16.19
C PRO A 60 -16.51 -4.18 15.96
N ARG A 61 -15.89 -4.93 16.87
CA ARG A 61 -15.97 -6.39 16.85
C ARG A 61 -17.39 -6.67 17.29
N CYS A 62 -18.20 -7.23 16.40
CA CYS A 62 -19.54 -7.69 16.74
C CYS A 62 -19.46 -8.52 18.03
N CYS A 63 -19.98 -7.94 19.10
CA CYS A 63 -20.61 -8.69 20.16
C CYS A 63 -21.92 -9.27 19.62
#